data_AF-A0A969MIF9-F1
#
_entry.id   AF-A0A969MIF9-F1
#
_cell.length_a   1.000
_cell.length_b   1.000
_cell.length_c   1.000
_cell.angle_alpha   90.00
_cell.angle_beta   90.00
_cell.angle_gamma   90.00
#
_symmetry.space_group_name_H-M   'P 1'
#
loop_
_entity.id
_entity.type
_entity.pdbx_description
1 polymer ?
#
loop_
_entity_poly.entity_id
_entity_poly.type
_entity_poly.pdbx_seq_one_letter_code
_entity_poly.pdbx_strand_id
1 'polypeptide(L)'
;PRLHVAQANTTGDELLDAAEIVVETYKVHTKESKIPVKMIVNTGGTKFIEHLFNGNFVRGNLPGVDLFAISSKHGALQYVAKTGKIIDFSGKRKEWLTAIKNCKTAIIFHYDIISEGIDIDGITGTLIMRNNGLAKLIQIVGRTVRLDFERSG
;
A
#
# COMPACT_ATOMS: atom_id res chain seq x y z
N PRO A 1 -2.53 -13.06 -13.02
CA PRO A 1 -3.08 -11.85 -12.36
C PRO A 1 -4.60 -11.82 -12.44
N ARG A 2 -5.29 -11.69 -11.30
CA ARG A 2 -6.75 -11.58 -11.22
C ARG A 2 -7.13 -10.11 -11.00
N LEU A 3 -8.07 -9.61 -11.81
CA LEU A 3 -8.64 -8.28 -11.63
C LEU A 3 -9.81 -8.39 -10.65
N HIS A 4 -9.75 -7.63 -9.56
CA HIS A 4 -10.83 -7.54 -8.58
C HIS A 4 -11.45 -6.15 -8.65
N VAL A 5 -12.78 -6.08 -8.71
CA VAL A 5 -13.54 -4.82 -8.67
C VAL A 5 -14.04 -4.63 -7.24
N ALA A 6 -13.63 -3.53 -6.60
CA ALA A 6 -14.15 -3.10 -5.31
C ALA A 6 -15.13 -1.94 -5.52
N GLN A 7 -16.23 -1.94 -4.75
CA GLN A 7 -17.18 -0.85 -4.68
C GLN A 7 -17.08 -0.21 -3.29
N ALA A 8 -17.05 1.12 -3.24
CA ALA A 8 -17.11 1.89 -2.00
C ALA A 8 -18.29 2.86 -2.10
N ASN A 9 -18.92 3.16 -0.95
CA ASN A 9 -19.94 4.19 -0.89
C ASN A 9 -19.26 5.55 -0.85
N THR A 10 -19.90 6.58 -1.40
CA THR A 10 -19.37 7.95 -1.35
C THR A 10 -20.07 8.70 -0.22
N THR A 11 -19.28 9.25 0.69
CA THR A 11 -19.74 10.07 1.82
C THR A 11 -19.66 11.56 1.51
N GLY A 12 -18.96 11.94 0.43
CA GLY A 12 -18.66 13.33 0.07
C GLY A 12 -17.37 13.86 0.69
N ASP A 13 -16.74 13.11 1.60
CA ASP A 13 -15.36 13.34 2.05
C ASP A 13 -14.41 12.49 1.20
N GLU A 14 -13.73 13.14 0.25
CA GLU A 14 -12.83 12.47 -0.70
C GLU A 14 -11.72 11.65 -0.02
N LEU A 15 -11.25 12.05 1.17
CA LEU A 15 -10.20 11.34 1.88
C LEU A 15 -10.73 10.10 2.59
N LEU A 16 -11.94 10.19 3.15
CA LEU A 16 -12.61 9.05 3.75
C LEU A 16 -13.02 8.02 2.70
N ASP A 17 -13.60 8.47 1.59
CA ASP A 17 -13.99 7.61 0.46
C ASP A 17 -12.75 6.88 -0.11
N ALA A 18 -11.62 7.59 -0.23
CA ALA A 18 -10.34 6.99 -0.60
C ALA A 18 -9.87 5.94 0.41
N ALA A 19 -10.03 6.17 1.71
CA ALA A 19 -9.66 5.23 2.76
C ALA A 19 -10.56 3.98 2.74
N GLU A 20 -11.86 4.13 2.47
CA GLU A 20 -12.81 3.03 2.28
C GLU A 20 -12.40 2.13 1.11
N ILE A 21 -12.07 2.72 -0.04
CA ILE A 21 -11.60 1.98 -1.22
C ILE A 21 -10.37 1.14 -0.88
N VAL A 22 -9.41 1.71 -0.15
CA VAL A 22 -8.20 0.98 0.28
C VAL A 22 -8.56 -0.21 1.16
N VAL A 23 -9.44 -0.02 2.16
CA VAL A 23 -9.87 -1.06 3.09
C VAL A 23 -10.57 -2.19 2.35
N GLU A 24 -11.56 -1.88 1.51
CA GLU A 24 -12.34 -2.88 0.80
C GLU A 24 -11.50 -3.63 -0.24
N THR A 25 -10.65 -2.93 -0.98
CA THR A 25 -9.70 -3.57 -1.91
C THR A 25 -8.78 -4.54 -1.19
N TYR A 26 -8.26 -4.16 -0.02
CA TYR A 26 -7.39 -5.02 0.77
C TYR A 26 -8.12 -6.26 1.30
N LYS A 27 -9.36 -6.11 1.79
CA LYS A 27 -10.18 -7.23 2.27
C LYS A 27 -10.49 -8.21 1.15
N VAL A 28 -10.91 -7.72 -0.02
CA VAL A 28 -11.18 -8.56 -1.20
C VAL A 28 -9.92 -9.32 -1.61
N HIS A 29 -8.79 -8.63 -1.72
CA HIS A 29 -7.52 -9.26 -2.09
C HIS A 29 -7.06 -10.30 -1.07
N THR A 30 -7.25 -10.03 0.22
CA THR A 30 -6.95 -10.97 1.30
C THR A 30 -7.84 -12.21 1.25
N LYS A 31 -9.13 -12.06 0.97
CA LYS A 31 -10.08 -13.18 0.85
C LYS A 31 -9.73 -14.12 -0.31
N GLU A 32 -9.24 -13.55 -1.41
CA GLU A 32 -8.92 -14.28 -2.65
C GLU A 32 -7.49 -14.85 -2.66
N SER A 33 -6.61 -14.30 -1.81
CA SER A 33 -5.22 -14.74 -1.67
C SER A 33 -5.09 -15.95 -0.74
N LYS A 34 -4.29 -16.93 -1.15
CA LYS A 34 -3.89 -18.07 -0.30
C LYS A 34 -2.62 -17.79 0.52
N ILE A 35 -2.00 -16.63 0.31
CA ILE A 35 -0.75 -16.20 0.94
C ILE A 35 -0.95 -14.84 1.65
N PRO A 36 -0.08 -14.49 2.63
CA PRO A 36 -0.08 -13.17 3.24
C PRO A 36 -0.05 -12.05 2.20
N VAL A 37 -0.85 -11.00 2.43
CA VAL A 37 -1.05 -9.92 1.46
C VAL A 37 -0.17 -8.71 1.75
N LYS A 38 0.64 -8.34 0.75
CA LYS A 38 1.36 -7.07 0.71
C LYS A 38 0.87 -6.25 -0.47
N MET A 39 0.14 -5.18 -0.19
CA MET A 39 -0.49 -4.34 -1.22
C MET A 39 0.23 -3.00 -1.34
N ILE A 40 0.56 -2.58 -2.57
CA ILE A 40 1.11 -1.25 -2.83
C ILE A 40 0.02 -0.31 -3.33
N VAL A 41 -0.06 0.89 -2.76
CA VAL A 41 -1.06 1.91 -3.08
C VAL A 41 -0.36 3.16 -3.59
N ASN A 42 -0.62 3.49 -4.85
CA ASN A 42 -0.22 4.78 -5.41
C ASN A 42 -1.29 5.82 -5.08
N THR A 43 -0.98 6.67 -4.11
CA THR A 43 -1.92 7.65 -3.55
C THR A 43 -2.15 8.84 -4.48
N GLY A 44 -3.30 9.50 -4.34
CA GLY A 44 -3.65 10.72 -5.09
C GLY A 44 -2.85 11.96 -4.69
N GLY A 45 -2.25 11.98 -3.50
CA GLY A 45 -1.52 13.13 -2.98
C GLY A 45 -1.00 12.90 -1.56
N THR A 46 -0.15 13.80 -1.09
CA THR A 46 0.43 13.75 0.26
C THR A 46 -0.61 13.99 1.38
N LYS A 47 -1.70 14.72 1.10
CA LYS A 47 -2.82 14.91 2.04
C LYS A 47 -3.46 13.59 2.48
N PHE A 48 -3.51 12.61 1.59
CA PHE A 48 -4.02 11.28 1.94
C PHE A 48 -3.06 10.56 2.90
N ILE A 49 -1.75 10.70 2.70
CA ILE A 49 -0.76 10.16 3.65
C ILE A 49 -0.90 10.83 5.03
N GLU A 50 -1.09 12.14 5.09
CA GLU A 50 -1.37 12.83 6.36
C GLU A 50 -2.63 12.28 7.04
N HIS A 51 -3.71 12.12 6.27
CA HIS A 51 -4.98 11.56 6.75
C HIS A 51 -4.79 10.13 7.30
N LEU A 52 -4.00 9.28 6.64
CA LEU A 52 -3.74 7.91 7.09
C LEU A 52 -3.05 7.84 8.45
N PHE A 53 -2.08 8.72 8.73
CA PHE A 53 -1.28 8.66 9.97
C PHE A 53 -1.91 9.43 11.12
N ASN A 54 -2.67 10.49 10.83
CA ASN A 54 -3.44 11.23 11.83
C ASN A 54 -4.76 10.54 12.17
N GLY A 55 -5.32 9.78 11.22
CA GLY A 55 -6.57 9.07 11.35
C GLY A 55 -6.42 7.67 11.96
N ASN A 56 -7.56 7.11 12.38
CA ASN A 56 -7.68 5.74 12.84
C ASN A 56 -8.38 4.82 11.82
N PHE A 57 -8.97 5.37 10.76
CA PHE A 57 -9.94 4.66 9.94
C PHE A 57 -9.39 3.35 9.35
N VAL A 58 -8.26 3.43 8.64
CA VAL A 58 -7.65 2.25 8.01
C VAL A 58 -7.15 1.25 9.07
N ARG A 59 -6.43 1.71 10.10
CA ARG A 59 -5.90 0.82 11.15
C ARG A 59 -6.97 0.19 12.04
N GLY A 60 -8.10 0.87 12.21
CA GLY A 60 -9.27 0.36 12.94
C GLY A 60 -10.04 -0.69 12.15
N ASN A 61 -10.13 -0.53 10.82
CA ASN A 61 -10.80 -1.48 9.94
C ASN A 61 -9.92 -2.67 9.52
N LEU A 62 -8.60 -2.54 9.62
CA LEU A 62 -7.62 -3.58 9.26
C LEU A 62 -6.69 -3.89 10.46
N PRO A 63 -7.23 -4.43 11.57
CA PRO A 63 -6.41 -4.80 12.71
C PRO A 63 -5.38 -5.88 12.31
N GLY A 64 -4.14 -5.70 12.73
CA GLY A 64 -3.05 -6.64 12.42
C GLY A 64 -2.33 -6.39 11.09
N VAL A 65 -2.70 -5.35 10.33
CA VAL A 65 -2.02 -4.97 9.08
C VAL A 65 -1.09 -3.78 9.31
N ASP A 66 0.20 -3.96 9.02
CA ASP A 66 1.16 -2.86 9.10
C ASP A 66 0.94 -1.87 7.95
N LEU A 67 1.07 -0.58 8.23
CA LEU A 67 0.94 0.48 7.23
C LEU A 67 2.29 1.16 7.05
N PHE A 68 2.78 1.22 5.81
CA PHE A 68 3.98 1.96 5.46
C PHE A 68 3.61 3.12 4.56
N ALA A 69 4.22 4.28 4.73
CA ALA A 69 4.09 5.35 3.76
C ALA A 69 5.40 6.04 3.47
N ILE A 70 5.54 6.53 2.25
CA ILE A 70 6.66 7.36 1.85
C ILE A 70 6.22 8.51 0.94
N SER A 71 6.64 9.73 1.28
CA SER A 71 6.47 10.92 0.45
C SER A 71 7.64 11.89 0.65
N SER A 72 7.83 12.80 -0.30
CA SER A 72 8.88 13.83 -0.18
C SER A 72 8.64 14.78 0.99
N LYS A 73 7.37 15.01 1.33
CA LYS A 73 6.95 15.92 2.40
C LYS A 73 7.05 15.31 3.80
N HIS A 74 6.70 14.02 3.96
CA HIS A 74 6.59 13.37 5.28
C HIS A 74 7.67 12.34 5.56
N GLY A 75 8.64 12.18 4.64
CA GLY A 75 9.64 11.13 4.77
C GLY A 75 9.00 9.74 4.70
N ALA A 76 9.60 8.80 5.42
CA ALA A 76 9.20 7.40 5.42
C ALA A 76 8.67 7.01 6.81
N LEU A 77 7.46 6.49 6.88
CA LEU A 77 6.75 6.17 8.11
C LEU A 77 6.30 4.71 8.11
N GLN A 78 6.18 4.13 9.30
CA GLN A 78 5.55 2.83 9.53
C GLN A 78 4.62 2.90 10.74
N TYR A 79 3.39 2.42 10.59
CA TYR A 79 2.55 2.00 11.70
C TYR A 79 2.69 0.49 11.91
N VAL A 80 3.00 0.08 13.14
CA VAL A 80 3.19 -1.33 13.53
C VAL A 80 1.94 -1.81 14.25
N ALA A 81 1.11 -2.60 13.58
CA ALA A 81 -0.21 -2.99 14.10
C ALA A 81 -0.14 -3.75 15.42
N LYS A 82 0.89 -4.59 15.60
CA LYS A 82 1.10 -5.35 16.83
C LYS A 82 1.29 -4.46 18.08
N THR A 83 1.87 -3.27 17.90
CA THR A 83 2.25 -2.40 19.02
C THR A 83 1.50 -1.07 19.05
N GLY A 84 0.79 -0.72 17.99
CA GLY A 84 0.15 0.58 17.81
C GLY A 84 1.13 1.74 17.58
N LYS A 85 2.44 1.48 17.45
CA LYS A 85 3.45 2.54 17.33
C LYS A 85 3.62 3.03 15.90
N ILE A 86 3.90 4.32 15.77
CA ILE A 86 4.40 4.93 14.54
C ILE A 86 5.92 5.09 14.66
N ILE A 87 6.64 4.60 13.68
CA ILE A 87 8.10 4.69 13.56
C ILE A 87 8.42 5.62 12.39
N ASP A 88 9.28 6.60 12.65
CA ASP A 88 9.79 7.53 11.65
C ASP A 88 11.16 7.07 11.14
N PHE A 89 11.26 6.87 9.83
CA PHE A 89 12.45 6.47 9.09
C PHE A 89 12.96 7.60 8.17
N SER A 90 12.64 8.86 8.46
CA SER A 90 13.15 10.01 7.73
C SER A 90 14.67 9.99 7.63
N GLY A 91 15.20 10.06 6.40
CA GLY A 91 16.62 9.90 6.09
C GLY A 91 17.15 8.44 6.12
N LYS A 92 16.33 7.46 6.52
CA LYS A 92 16.69 6.06 6.75
C LYS A 92 15.98 5.10 5.79
N ARG A 93 16.00 5.42 4.49
CA ARG A 93 15.31 4.64 3.44
C ARG A 93 15.68 3.15 3.45
N LYS A 94 16.93 2.80 3.70
CA LYS A 94 17.38 1.39 3.75
C LYS A 94 16.70 0.62 4.89
N GLU A 95 16.62 1.21 6.08
CA GLU A 95 15.96 0.59 7.24
C GLU A 95 14.45 0.44 7.00
N TRP A 96 13.82 1.45 6.39
CA TRP A 96 12.41 1.38 6.00
C TRP A 96 12.13 0.25 5.00
N LEU A 97 13.00 0.08 4.00
CA LEU A 97 12.89 -1.04 3.06
C LEU A 97 13.08 -2.40 3.74
N THR A 98 14.04 -2.51 4.65
CA THR A 98 14.22 -3.72 5.46
C THR A 98 12.98 -4.03 6.30
N ALA A 99 12.35 -3.03 6.90
CA ALA A 99 11.12 -3.20 7.67
C ALA A 99 9.97 -3.73 6.79
N ILE A 100 9.82 -3.21 5.56
CA ILE A 100 8.82 -3.72 4.60
C ILE A 100 9.12 -5.17 4.21
N LYS A 101 10.39 -5.52 3.97
CA LYS A 101 10.78 -6.89 3.60
C LYS A 101 10.48 -7.90 4.71
N ASN A 102 10.67 -7.52 5.97
CA ASN A 102 10.40 -8.35 7.13
C ASN A 102 8.90 -8.46 7.47
N CYS A 103 8.05 -7.62 6.86
CA CYS A 103 6.62 -7.69 7.05
C CYS A 103 5.96 -8.66 6.05
N LYS A 104 5.10 -9.54 6.56
CA LYS A 104 4.34 -10.51 5.74
C LYS A 104 3.05 -9.91 5.19
N THR A 105 2.39 -9.06 5.97
CA THR A 105 1.05 -8.54 5.71
C THR A 105 1.06 -7.03 5.90
N ALA A 106 0.97 -6.26 4.81
CA ALA A 106 1.11 -4.82 4.88
C ALA A 106 0.42 -4.07 3.73
N ILE A 107 0.19 -2.77 3.95
CA ILE A 107 -0.14 -1.82 2.89
C ILE A 107 0.97 -0.78 2.80
N ILE A 108 1.52 -0.57 1.60
CA ILE A 108 2.57 0.41 1.32
C ILE A 108 2.00 1.53 0.48
N PHE A 109 1.82 2.70 1.09
CA PHE A 109 1.38 3.91 0.44
C PHE A 109 2.57 4.70 -0.10
N HIS A 110 2.44 5.23 -1.31
CA HIS A 110 3.43 6.16 -1.82
C HIS A 110 2.82 7.28 -2.65
N TYR A 111 3.53 8.40 -2.67
CA TYR A 111 3.30 9.50 -3.60
C TYR A 111 4.59 9.76 -4.37
N ASP A 112 4.59 9.48 -5.68
CA ASP A 112 5.67 9.70 -6.67
C ASP A 112 7.07 9.11 -6.40
N ILE A 113 7.33 8.49 -5.25
CA ILE A 113 8.66 7.97 -4.89
C ILE A 113 8.93 6.53 -5.36
N ILE A 114 7.90 5.67 -5.46
CA ILE A 114 8.11 4.24 -5.80
C ILE A 114 8.16 3.99 -7.33
N SER A 115 8.09 5.04 -8.15
CA SER A 115 8.28 4.96 -9.61
C SER A 115 9.67 4.42 -10.00
N GLU A 116 10.71 4.81 -9.26
CA GLU A 116 12.13 4.63 -9.62
C GLU A 116 12.77 3.36 -9.03
N GLY A 117 12.14 2.20 -9.20
CA GLY A 117 12.84 0.91 -9.06
C GLY A 117 13.05 0.39 -7.63
N ILE A 118 12.16 0.67 -6.68
CA ILE A 118 12.18 -0.06 -5.40
C ILE A 118 11.72 -1.49 -5.64
N ASP A 119 12.65 -2.43 -5.44
CA ASP A 119 12.42 -3.87 -5.46
C ASP A 119 11.92 -4.34 -4.09
N ILE A 120 10.59 -4.41 -3.96
CA ILE A 120 9.93 -4.94 -2.77
C ILE A 120 9.46 -6.35 -3.09
N ASP A 121 10.15 -7.33 -2.52
CA ASP A 121 9.78 -8.73 -2.67
C ASP A 121 8.41 -9.01 -2.02
N GLY A 122 7.61 -9.83 -2.72
CA GLY A 122 6.34 -10.34 -2.21
C GLY A 122 5.18 -9.34 -2.24
N ILE A 123 5.22 -8.31 -3.10
CA ILE A 123 4.02 -7.53 -3.43
C ILE A 123 3.02 -8.45 -4.14
N THR A 124 1.82 -8.60 -3.58
CA THR A 124 0.78 -9.47 -4.11
C THR A 124 -0.37 -8.71 -4.75
N GLY A 125 -0.48 -7.40 -4.53
CA GLY A 125 -1.55 -6.57 -5.07
C GLY A 125 -1.13 -5.12 -5.25
N THR A 126 -1.81 -4.41 -6.15
CA THR A 126 -1.63 -2.97 -6.35
C THR A 126 -2.95 -2.26 -6.51
N LEU A 127 -3.04 -1.07 -5.90
CA LEU A 127 -4.15 -0.14 -6.05
C LEU A 127 -3.61 1.20 -6.56
N ILE A 128 -4.25 1.73 -7.61
CA ILE A 128 -3.83 2.94 -8.28
C ILE A 128 -4.94 3.97 -8.15
N MET A 129 -4.71 5.02 -7.34
CA MET A 129 -5.74 6.00 -6.97
C MET A 129 -5.57 7.36 -7.67
N ARG A 130 -4.66 7.45 -8.64
CA ARG A 130 -4.45 8.65 -9.46
C ARG A 130 -4.43 8.32 -10.93
N ASN A 131 -4.81 9.28 -11.75
CA ASN A 131 -4.63 9.20 -13.19
C ASN A 131 -3.13 9.21 -13.50
N ASN A 132 -2.57 8.01 -13.69
CA ASN A 132 -1.21 7.84 -14.15
C ASN A 132 -1.27 7.69 -15.67
N GLY A 133 -0.37 8.35 -16.40
CA GLY A 133 -0.20 8.04 -17.82
C GLY A 133 -0.02 6.53 -18.02
N LEU A 134 -0.55 5.99 -19.13
CA LEU A 134 -0.63 4.56 -19.43
C LEU A 134 0.66 3.78 -19.12
N ALA A 135 1.84 4.37 -19.38
CA ALA A 135 3.14 3.77 -19.10
C ALA A 135 3.37 3.45 -17.60
N LYS A 136 2.98 4.36 -16.69
CA LYS A 136 3.16 4.18 -15.23
C LYS A 136 2.10 3.22 -14.66
N LEU A 137 0.91 3.13 -15.26
CA LEU A 137 -0.08 2.09 -14.99
C LEU A 137 0.48 0.69 -15.35
N ILE A 138 1.03 0.55 -16.57
CA ILE A 138 1.65 -0.70 -17.05
C ILE A 138 2.83 -1.12 -16.16
N GLN A 139 3.67 -0.19 -15.70
CA GLN A 139 4.78 -0.48 -14.79
C GLN A 139 4.32 -1.03 -13.43
N ILE A 140 3.26 -0.44 -12.85
CA ILE A 140 2.72 -0.87 -11.55
C ILE A 140 2.07 -2.26 -11.67
N VAL A 141 1.30 -2.49 -12.74
CA VAL A 141 0.74 -3.82 -13.05
C VAL A 141 1.88 -4.82 -13.27
N GLY A 142 2.88 -4.50 -14.09
CA GLY A 142 4.01 -5.38 -14.39
C GLY A 142 4.82 -5.82 -13.16
N ARG A 143 4.93 -4.99 -12.12
CA ARG A 143 5.55 -5.36 -10.84
C ARG A 143 4.67 -6.28 -9.98
N THR A 144 3.36 -6.17 -10.12
CA THR A 144 2.37 -6.97 -9.36
C THR A 144 2.13 -8.34 -10.00
N VAL A 145 2.31 -8.45 -11.31
CA VAL A 145 2.11 -9.69 -12.09
C VAL A 145 3.31 -10.66 -11.97
N ARG A 146 4.45 -10.23 -11.41
CA ARG A 146 5.67 -11.06 -11.31
C ARG A 146 5.60 -12.24 -10.32
N LEU A 147 4.53 -12.35 -9.53
CA LEU A 147 4.26 -13.60 -8.84
C LEU A 147 3.61 -14.56 -9.84
N ASP A 148 4.40 -15.56 -10.25
CA ASP A 148 3.99 -16.93 -10.65
C ASP A 148 4.77 -17.54 -11.85
N PHE A 149 6.04 -17.18 -12.12
CA PHE A 149 6.82 -17.92 -13.15
C PHE A 149 8.17 -18.51 -12.74
N GLU A 150 8.76 -18.17 -11.58
CA GLU A 150 10.15 -18.61 -11.27
C GLU A 150 10.35 -19.38 -9.95
N ARG A 151 9.31 -19.97 -9.34
CA ARG A 151 9.51 -20.84 -8.17
C ARG A 151 8.76 -22.18 -8.20
N SER A 152 8.56 -22.72 -9.39
CA SER A 152 8.21 -24.12 -9.62
C SER A 152 9.23 -24.78 -10.55
N GLY A 153 10.50 -24.76 -10.11
CA GLY A 153 11.64 -25.47 -10.68
C GLY A 153 12.57 -25.88 -9.56
#